data_AF-E3LYV9-F1
#
_entry.id   AF-E3LYV9-F1
#
_cell.length_a   1.000
_cell.length_b   1.000
_cell.length_c   1.000
_cell.angle_alpha   90.00
_cell.angle_beta   90.00
_cell.angle_gamma   90.00
#
_symmetry.space_group_name_H-M   'P 1'
#
loop_
_entity.id
_entity.type
_entity.pdbx_description
1 polymer ?
#
loop_
_entity_poly.entity_id
_entity_poly.type
_entity_poly.pdbx_seq_one_letter_code
_entity_poly.pdbx_strand_id
1 'polypeptide(L)'
;MTNIFENCSYYSIYELYLLDCTNTTDQCSLIQYVDTIQSLTFWLDLVIPFILLTIAWFLNLYFLIILIPKYIRMNDVTKKQYVFVVSRGISSLSAASAMLFIRCVEVLSVDFTIYFLFFMIDDLSFYTLLGKSPCFRQLQNLSGSYVGSAVLLYLATVRPIFYSLRISVRTVYFLAAGNIIGSILLSATTAVFQAAVQSEGPFKCDVEHCQPIINIVMCKKTHKKYKNKQNEILVSIIAISFIIPIITLSFVLVTLYCYKNRAESIGSFTADASAYDSARTRLAWTLFTFTLISLSEAIPASYMVGIKVDGSITTCVNFYQADHLIVPAIMNSFQGLAWSIALIVDPLCGLLFDPRIQKVWVQHINPNLVSDSLYLIFELLLKNGTEDIE
;
A
#
# COMPACT_ATOMS: atom_id res chain seq x y z
N MET A 1 -6.41 -15.29 45.58
CA MET A 1 -6.31 -14.03 44.84
C MET A 1 -7.66 -13.36 44.91
N THR A 2 -7.73 -12.11 45.37
CA THR A 2 -8.92 -11.28 45.29
C THR A 2 -9.13 -10.87 43.84
N ASN A 3 -10.33 -11.07 43.29
CA ASN A 3 -10.63 -10.68 41.92
C ASN A 3 -10.69 -9.16 41.85
N ILE A 4 -9.79 -8.55 41.08
CA ILE A 4 -9.71 -7.10 40.93
C ILE A 4 -10.96 -6.50 40.26
N PHE A 5 -11.71 -7.33 39.51
CA PHE A 5 -12.92 -6.93 38.81
C PHE A 5 -14.22 -7.19 39.60
N GLU A 6 -14.14 -7.67 40.85
CA GLU A 6 -15.31 -8.10 41.65
C GLU A 6 -16.34 -6.97 41.90
N ASN A 7 -15.88 -5.72 41.89
CA ASN A 7 -16.74 -4.54 42.06
C ASN A 7 -17.13 -3.87 40.73
N CYS A 8 -16.82 -4.47 39.59
CA CYS A 8 -17.19 -3.94 38.28
C CYS A 8 -18.63 -4.35 37.89
N SER A 9 -19.34 -3.45 37.22
CA SER A 9 -20.69 -3.71 36.70
C SER A 9 -20.69 -4.42 35.34
N TYR A 10 -19.56 -4.40 34.66
CA TYR A 10 -19.34 -4.99 33.34
C TYR A 10 -18.29 -6.09 33.45
N TYR A 11 -18.58 -7.24 32.84
CA TYR A 11 -17.70 -8.41 32.85
C TYR A 11 -17.27 -8.80 31.43
N SER A 12 -15.98 -9.02 31.23
CA SER A 12 -15.40 -9.44 29.95
C SER A 12 -14.67 -10.79 30.05
N ILE A 13 -14.60 -11.51 28.94
CA ILE A 13 -13.87 -12.77 28.81
C ILE A 13 -12.35 -12.61 29.02
N TYR A 14 -11.82 -11.39 28.88
CA TYR A 14 -10.39 -11.10 29.01
C TYR A 14 -9.91 -10.93 30.46
N GLU A 15 -10.82 -10.86 31.43
CA GLU A 15 -10.48 -10.68 32.85
C GLU A 15 -9.55 -11.78 33.37
N LEU A 16 -9.76 -13.03 32.91
CA LEU A 16 -8.97 -14.20 33.30
C LEU A 16 -7.47 -14.02 33.04
N TYR A 17 -7.10 -13.23 32.03
CA TYR A 17 -5.71 -12.96 31.65
C TYR A 17 -5.11 -11.76 32.38
N LEU A 18 -5.93 -10.97 33.09
CA LEU A 18 -5.55 -9.68 33.68
C LEU A 18 -5.69 -9.64 35.21
N LEU A 19 -6.01 -10.78 35.83
CA LEU A 19 -6.17 -10.91 37.29
C LEU A 19 -4.92 -10.47 38.08
N ASP A 20 -3.73 -10.65 37.50
CA ASP A 20 -2.45 -10.28 38.12
C ASP A 20 -2.09 -8.79 37.93
N CYS A 21 -2.91 -8.02 37.20
CA CYS A 21 -2.65 -6.62 36.86
C CYS A 21 -3.21 -5.65 37.91
N THR A 22 -2.64 -5.69 39.12
CA THR A 22 -3.16 -4.96 40.29
C THR A 22 -2.74 -3.47 40.38
N ASN A 23 -1.89 -2.97 39.49
CA ASN A 23 -1.29 -1.63 39.59
C ASN A 23 -2.14 -0.53 38.92
N THR A 24 -3.46 -0.56 39.13
CA THR A 24 -4.38 0.49 38.67
C THR A 24 -5.62 0.53 39.54
N THR A 25 -6.20 1.73 39.71
CA THR A 25 -7.44 1.97 40.46
C THR A 25 -8.67 2.08 39.55
N ASP A 26 -8.49 2.12 38.22
CA ASP A 26 -9.56 2.29 37.23
C ASP A 26 -9.77 1.03 36.38
N GLN A 27 -9.79 -0.12 37.06
CA GLN A 27 -9.81 -1.45 36.43
C GLN A 27 -11.09 -1.68 35.61
N CYS A 28 -12.23 -1.16 36.07
CA CYS A 28 -13.53 -1.34 35.42
C CYS A 28 -13.66 -0.56 34.10
N SER A 29 -13.02 0.61 33.98
CA SER A 29 -13.03 1.37 32.71
C SER A 29 -12.01 0.78 31.72
N LEU A 30 -10.83 0.37 32.22
CA LEU A 30 -9.77 -0.20 31.39
C LEU A 30 -10.18 -1.53 30.74
N ILE A 31 -10.93 -2.40 31.42
CA ILE A 31 -11.39 -3.67 30.84
C ILE A 31 -12.41 -3.44 29.70
N GLN A 32 -13.25 -2.41 29.80
CA GLN A 32 -14.15 -2.01 28.71
C GLN A 32 -13.37 -1.53 27.48
N TYR A 33 -12.27 -0.80 27.69
CA TYR A 33 -11.40 -0.38 26.60
C TYR A 33 -10.68 -1.55 25.94
N VAL A 34 -10.20 -2.54 26.72
CA VAL A 34 -9.61 -3.77 26.16
C VAL A 34 -10.62 -4.54 25.30
N ASP A 35 -11.84 -4.73 25.79
CA ASP A 35 -12.90 -5.43 25.04
C ASP A 35 -13.25 -4.66 23.74
N THR A 36 -13.32 -3.34 23.82
CA THR A 36 -13.55 -2.46 22.68
C THR A 36 -12.44 -2.56 21.64
N ILE A 37 -11.17 -2.52 22.06
CA ILE A 37 -10.03 -2.66 21.15
C ILE A 37 -10.06 -4.03 20.47
N GLN A 38 -10.28 -5.11 21.23
CA GLN A 38 -10.35 -6.46 20.68
C GLN A 38 -11.49 -6.61 19.67
N SER A 39 -12.66 -6.04 19.96
CA SER A 39 -13.79 -6.02 19.02
C SER A 39 -13.47 -5.22 17.75
N LEU A 40 -12.82 -4.06 17.87
CA LEU A 40 -12.38 -3.24 16.74
C LEU A 40 -11.35 -3.98 15.89
N THR A 41 -10.32 -4.58 16.50
CA THR A 41 -9.31 -5.38 15.80
C THR A 41 -9.95 -6.57 15.09
N PHE A 42 -10.88 -7.28 15.73
CA PHE A 42 -11.56 -8.41 15.11
C PHE A 42 -12.37 -7.99 13.87
N TRP A 43 -13.19 -6.94 13.95
CA TRP A 43 -14.05 -6.54 12.83
C TRP A 43 -13.30 -5.76 11.75
N LEU A 44 -12.57 -4.71 12.15
CA LEU A 44 -11.95 -3.76 11.23
C LEU A 44 -10.57 -4.20 10.77
N ASP A 45 -9.83 -4.93 11.59
CA ASP A 45 -8.50 -5.40 11.22
C ASP A 45 -8.50 -6.83 10.71
N LEU A 46 -9.36 -7.74 11.17
CA LEU A 46 -9.39 -9.13 10.67
C LEU A 46 -10.47 -9.35 9.59
N VAL A 47 -11.75 -9.28 9.96
CA VAL A 47 -12.87 -9.76 9.12
C VAL A 47 -13.04 -8.94 7.83
N ILE A 48 -13.17 -7.61 7.95
CA ILE A 48 -13.45 -6.76 6.77
C ILE A 48 -12.29 -6.80 5.77
N PRO A 49 -11.02 -6.57 6.16
CA PRO A 49 -9.97 -6.57 5.17
C PRO A 49 -9.64 -7.99 4.68
N PHE A 50 -9.95 -9.07 5.41
CA PHE A 50 -9.90 -10.44 4.87
C PHE A 50 -10.84 -10.61 3.65
N ILE A 51 -12.09 -10.13 3.75
CA ILE A 51 -13.05 -10.16 2.65
C ILE A 51 -12.53 -9.32 1.47
N LEU A 52 -12.08 -8.09 1.75
CA LEU A 52 -11.58 -7.18 0.71
C LEU A 52 -10.33 -7.73 0.02
N LEU A 53 -9.36 -8.27 0.77
CA LEU A 53 -8.15 -8.87 0.21
C LEU A 53 -8.47 -10.12 -0.61
N THR A 54 -9.48 -10.90 -0.23
CA THR A 54 -9.95 -12.04 -1.04
C THR A 54 -10.50 -11.56 -2.38
N ILE A 55 -11.31 -10.50 -2.38
CA ILE A 55 -11.81 -9.87 -3.61
C ILE A 55 -10.63 -9.33 -4.44
N ALA A 56 -9.69 -8.64 -3.81
CA ALA A 56 -8.49 -8.11 -4.45
C ALA A 56 -7.67 -9.22 -5.11
N TRP A 57 -7.52 -10.36 -4.43
CA TRP A 57 -6.80 -11.52 -4.93
C TRP A 57 -7.41 -12.06 -6.22
N PHE A 58 -8.72 -12.30 -6.24
CA PHE A 58 -9.42 -12.76 -7.46
C PHE A 58 -9.34 -11.74 -8.59
N LEU A 59 -9.50 -10.44 -8.31
CA LEU A 59 -9.42 -9.39 -9.31
C LEU A 59 -8.02 -9.26 -9.92
N ASN A 60 -6.97 -9.27 -9.10
CA ASN A 60 -5.58 -9.20 -9.58
C ASN A 60 -5.20 -10.46 -10.36
N LEU A 61 -5.65 -11.64 -9.92
CA LEU A 61 -5.46 -12.88 -10.66
C LEU A 61 -6.14 -12.82 -12.04
N TYR A 62 -7.40 -12.40 -12.08
CA TYR A 62 -8.15 -12.26 -13.33
C TYR A 62 -7.52 -11.22 -14.27
N PHE A 63 -7.08 -10.08 -13.73
CA PHE A 63 -6.37 -9.05 -14.49
C PHE A 63 -5.08 -9.61 -15.12
N LEU A 64 -4.28 -10.37 -14.37
CA LEU A 64 -3.07 -11.02 -14.88
C LEU A 64 -3.36 -12.09 -15.95
N ILE A 65 -4.42 -12.88 -15.77
CA ILE A 65 -4.86 -13.88 -16.77
C ILE A 65 -5.15 -13.22 -18.12
N ILE A 66 -5.74 -12.03 -18.14
CA ILE A 66 -5.97 -11.27 -19.38
C ILE A 66 -4.68 -10.60 -19.87
N LEU A 67 -3.91 -10.01 -18.95
CA LEU A 67 -2.76 -9.17 -19.27
C LEU A 67 -1.59 -9.97 -19.84
N ILE A 68 -1.23 -11.12 -19.25
CA ILE A 68 -0.04 -11.89 -19.63
C ILE A 68 -0.11 -12.40 -21.08
N PRO A 69 -1.21 -13.06 -21.53
CA PRO A 69 -1.32 -13.52 -22.92
C PRO A 69 -1.28 -12.35 -23.91
N LYS A 70 -1.88 -11.21 -23.53
CA LYS A 70 -1.86 -10.02 -24.39
C LYS A 70 -0.46 -9.44 -24.49
N TYR A 71 0.25 -9.33 -23.36
CA TYR A 71 1.61 -8.83 -23.25
C TYR A 71 2.60 -9.60 -24.14
N ILE A 72 2.49 -10.93 -24.17
CA ILE A 72 3.35 -11.79 -25.00
C ILE A 72 3.17 -11.47 -26.50
N ARG A 73 1.96 -11.09 -26.92
CA ARG A 73 1.60 -10.79 -28.31
C ARG A 73 1.78 -9.32 -28.72
N MET A 74 2.32 -8.46 -27.86
CA MET A 74 2.49 -7.02 -28.17
C MET A 74 3.79 -6.72 -28.92
N ASN A 75 3.73 -5.68 -29.76
CA ASN A 75 4.90 -5.10 -30.42
C ASN A 75 5.84 -4.45 -29.40
N ASP A 76 7.14 -4.42 -29.70
CA ASP A 76 8.20 -3.92 -28.81
C ASP A 76 7.95 -2.48 -28.32
N VAL A 77 7.39 -1.61 -29.15
CA VAL A 77 7.07 -0.23 -28.77
C VAL A 77 6.06 -0.18 -27.61
N THR A 78 4.98 -0.95 -27.69
CA THR A 78 3.95 -1.02 -26.64
C THR A 78 4.41 -1.85 -25.45
N LYS A 79 5.21 -2.89 -25.69
CA LYS A 79 5.71 -3.78 -24.65
C LYS A 79 6.45 -3.03 -23.54
N LYS A 80 7.19 -1.98 -23.89
CA LYS A 80 7.91 -1.08 -22.95
C LYS A 80 7.02 -0.58 -21.81
N GLN A 81 5.80 -0.12 -22.11
CA GLN A 81 4.89 0.42 -21.09
C GLN A 81 4.30 -0.69 -20.21
N TYR A 82 4.00 -1.84 -20.80
CA TYR A 82 3.36 -2.94 -20.10
C TYR A 82 4.31 -3.77 -19.21
N VAL A 83 5.63 -3.65 -19.36
CA VAL A 83 6.60 -4.28 -18.43
C VAL A 83 6.30 -3.90 -16.98
N PHE A 84 6.10 -2.61 -16.71
CA PHE A 84 5.78 -2.14 -15.35
C PHE A 84 4.35 -2.46 -14.93
N VAL A 85 3.40 -2.54 -15.87
CA VAL A 85 2.01 -2.95 -15.58
C VAL A 85 1.95 -4.42 -15.17
N VAL A 86 2.71 -5.29 -15.83
CA VAL A 86 2.84 -6.71 -15.47
C VAL A 86 3.54 -6.86 -14.13
N SER A 87 4.68 -6.17 -13.93
CA SER A 87 5.41 -6.16 -12.66
C SER A 87 4.51 -5.74 -11.49
N ARG A 88 3.69 -4.70 -11.70
CA ARG A 88 2.71 -4.22 -10.73
C ARG A 88 1.64 -5.27 -10.44
N GLY A 89 1.02 -5.87 -11.47
CA GLY A 89 0.00 -6.89 -11.26
C GLY A 89 0.52 -8.11 -10.49
N ILE A 90 1.73 -8.57 -10.79
CA ILE A 90 2.38 -9.67 -10.05
C ILE A 90 2.61 -9.27 -8.59
N SER A 91 3.12 -8.06 -8.36
CA SER A 91 3.39 -7.55 -7.01
C SER A 91 2.10 -7.35 -6.20
N SER A 92 1.02 -6.89 -6.82
CA SER A 92 -0.28 -6.73 -6.16
C SER A 92 -0.89 -8.08 -5.78
N LEU A 93 -0.75 -9.11 -6.64
CA LEU A 93 -1.22 -10.47 -6.33
C LEU A 93 -0.40 -11.10 -5.20
N SER A 94 0.93 -10.91 -5.19
CA SER A 94 1.79 -11.43 -4.12
C SER A 94 1.54 -10.73 -2.79
N ALA A 95 1.34 -9.40 -2.77
CA ALA A 95 0.94 -8.66 -1.58
C ALA A 95 -0.39 -9.17 -1.01
N ALA A 96 -1.43 -9.25 -1.85
CA ALA A 96 -2.73 -9.76 -1.41
C ALA A 96 -2.64 -11.19 -0.83
N SER A 97 -1.82 -12.05 -1.46
CA SER A 97 -1.58 -13.42 -0.99
C SER A 97 -0.86 -13.46 0.35
N ALA A 98 0.18 -12.65 0.52
CA ALA A 98 0.96 -12.57 1.75
C ALA A 98 0.12 -12.01 2.91
N MET A 99 -0.60 -10.92 2.68
CA MET A 99 -1.50 -10.32 3.68
C MET A 99 -2.59 -11.29 4.14
N LEU A 100 -3.25 -12.00 3.21
CA LEU A 100 -4.24 -13.02 3.57
C LEU A 100 -3.62 -14.12 4.43
N PHE A 101 -2.42 -14.56 4.08
CA PHE A 101 -1.75 -15.62 4.81
C PHE A 101 -1.33 -15.17 6.22
N ILE A 102 -0.74 -13.99 6.37
CA ILE A 102 -0.34 -13.43 7.68
C ILE A 102 -1.55 -13.40 8.62
N ARG A 103 -2.70 -12.93 8.13
CA ARG A 103 -3.96 -12.86 8.89
C ARG A 103 -4.52 -14.24 9.25
N CYS A 104 -4.36 -15.24 8.39
CA CYS A 104 -4.72 -16.62 8.71
C CYS A 104 -3.79 -17.23 9.78
N VAL A 105 -2.50 -16.86 9.76
CA VAL A 105 -1.46 -17.42 10.62
C VAL A 105 -1.42 -16.77 12.00
N GLU A 106 -1.83 -15.51 12.14
CA GLU A 106 -2.04 -14.88 13.46
C GLU A 106 -3.00 -15.70 14.35
N VAL A 107 -3.94 -16.45 13.74
CA VAL A 107 -4.86 -17.34 14.45
C VAL A 107 -4.19 -18.68 14.85
N LEU A 108 -3.11 -19.08 14.18
CA LEU A 108 -2.52 -20.43 14.27
C LEU A 108 -1.17 -20.50 15.01
N SER A 109 -0.67 -19.38 15.57
CA SER A 109 0.56 -19.30 16.39
C SER A 109 1.75 -20.05 15.78
N VAL A 110 2.24 -19.58 14.64
CA VAL A 110 3.24 -20.29 13.82
C VAL A 110 4.68 -19.80 14.10
N ASP A 111 5.67 -20.62 13.74
CA ASP A 111 7.10 -20.36 13.93
C ASP A 111 7.63 -19.12 13.19
N PHE A 112 8.70 -18.52 13.76
CA PHE A 112 9.41 -17.34 13.24
C PHE A 112 9.75 -17.42 11.74
N THR A 113 10.19 -18.58 11.24
CA THR A 113 10.59 -18.75 9.83
C THR A 113 9.44 -18.49 8.86
N ILE A 114 8.21 -18.85 9.26
CA ILE A 114 7.02 -18.65 8.44
C ILE A 114 6.65 -17.16 8.48
N TYR A 115 6.63 -16.52 9.64
CA TYR A 115 6.44 -15.07 9.72
C TYR A 115 7.46 -14.29 8.90
N PHE A 116 8.74 -14.64 9.01
CA PHE A 116 9.81 -14.02 8.22
C PHE A 116 9.55 -14.16 6.72
N LEU A 117 9.22 -15.36 6.24
CA LEU A 117 8.98 -15.58 4.81
C LEU A 117 7.80 -14.74 4.29
N PHE A 118 6.71 -14.64 5.03
CA PHE A 118 5.52 -13.92 4.57
C PHE A 118 5.65 -12.41 4.70
N PHE A 119 6.29 -11.90 5.76
CA PHE A 119 6.67 -10.49 5.84
C PHE A 119 7.67 -10.10 4.76
N MET A 120 8.61 -10.99 4.42
CA MET A 120 9.50 -10.82 3.28
C MET A 120 8.72 -10.66 1.98
N ILE A 121 7.78 -11.56 1.70
CA ILE A 121 6.99 -11.50 0.46
C ILE A 121 6.15 -10.22 0.41
N ASP A 122 5.54 -9.84 1.54
CA ASP A 122 4.71 -8.64 1.65
C ASP A 122 5.54 -7.36 1.42
N ASP A 123 6.62 -7.17 2.18
CA ASP A 123 7.52 -6.02 2.05
C ASP A 123 8.17 -5.96 0.65
N LEU A 124 8.56 -7.10 0.08
CA LEU A 124 9.11 -7.18 -1.28
C LEU A 124 8.08 -6.69 -2.30
N SER A 125 6.83 -7.11 -2.15
CA SER A 125 5.73 -6.71 -3.02
C SER A 125 5.50 -5.21 -2.92
N PHE A 126 5.46 -4.65 -1.71
CA PHE A 126 5.31 -3.22 -1.49
C PHE A 126 6.47 -2.39 -2.02
N TYR A 127 7.70 -2.77 -1.72
CA TYR A 127 8.86 -2.04 -2.22
C TYR A 127 8.99 -2.14 -3.74
N THR A 128 8.52 -3.23 -4.37
CA THR A 128 8.48 -3.35 -5.84
C THR A 128 7.44 -2.42 -6.46
N LEU A 129 6.33 -2.15 -5.75
CA LEU A 129 5.32 -1.17 -6.14
C LEU A 129 5.81 0.28 -5.95
N LEU A 130 6.32 0.63 -4.77
CA LEU A 130 6.64 2.00 -4.33
C LEU A 130 8.01 2.49 -4.84
N GLY A 131 9.02 1.62 -4.79
CA GLY A 131 10.39 1.80 -5.27
C GLY A 131 11.14 3.06 -4.80
N LYS A 132 12.04 2.86 -3.83
CA LYS A 132 13.37 3.49 -3.81
C LYS A 132 14.33 2.70 -2.90
N SER A 133 15.49 2.31 -3.42
CA SER A 133 16.64 1.84 -2.62
C SER A 133 17.68 2.94 -2.44
N PRO A 134 18.21 3.19 -1.22
CA PRO A 134 19.18 4.26 -0.97
C PRO A 134 20.63 3.93 -1.36
N CYS A 135 20.93 2.73 -1.88
CA CYS A 135 22.31 2.23 -1.92
C CYS A 135 23.11 2.47 -3.22
N PHE A 136 22.54 3.04 -4.30
CA PHE A 136 23.28 3.23 -5.56
C PHE A 136 23.34 4.70 -6.01
N ARG A 137 24.48 5.35 -5.76
CA ARG A 137 24.69 6.79 -5.99
C ARG A 137 25.02 7.16 -7.45
N GLN A 138 25.00 6.24 -8.41
CA GLN A 138 25.49 6.52 -9.76
C GLN A 138 24.57 6.14 -10.93
N LEU A 139 23.37 5.62 -10.68
CA LEU A 139 22.29 5.61 -11.69
C LEU A 139 21.04 6.28 -11.11
N GLN A 140 20.86 7.53 -11.51
CA GLN A 140 19.65 8.29 -11.30
C GLN A 140 18.46 7.54 -11.93
N ASN A 141 17.40 7.31 -11.15
CA ASN A 141 16.07 6.77 -11.53
C ASN A 141 15.88 5.23 -11.51
N LEU A 142 16.02 4.59 -10.34
CA LEU A 142 15.28 3.35 -10.06
C LEU A 142 13.92 3.73 -9.45
N SER A 143 12.97 4.02 -10.33
CA SER A 143 11.61 4.38 -10.00
C SER A 143 10.76 3.11 -9.86
N GLY A 144 10.06 2.93 -8.74
CA GLY A 144 9.12 1.81 -8.52
C GLY A 144 8.10 1.64 -9.65
N SER A 145 7.40 0.52 -9.71
CA SER A 145 6.55 0.16 -10.87
C SER A 145 5.55 1.27 -11.26
N TYR A 146 4.99 1.99 -10.28
CA TYR A 146 4.11 3.14 -10.55
C TYR A 146 4.83 4.36 -11.11
N VAL A 147 6.00 4.70 -10.56
CA VAL A 147 6.80 5.83 -11.02
C VAL A 147 7.40 5.54 -12.41
N GLY A 148 7.85 4.31 -12.65
CA GLY A 148 8.33 3.85 -13.95
C GLY A 148 7.23 3.94 -15.01
N SER A 149 6.02 3.46 -14.70
CA SER A 149 4.86 3.57 -15.58
C SER A 149 4.50 5.03 -15.90
N ALA A 150 4.46 5.90 -14.90
CA ALA A 150 4.15 7.33 -15.06
C ALA A 150 5.22 8.07 -15.90
N VAL A 151 6.50 7.81 -15.66
CA VAL A 151 7.60 8.42 -16.43
C VAL A 151 7.59 7.93 -17.88
N LEU A 152 7.35 6.64 -18.13
CA LEU A 152 7.23 6.14 -19.50
C LEU A 152 6.01 6.72 -20.22
N LEU A 153 4.89 6.92 -19.51
CA LEU A 153 3.72 7.59 -20.06
C LEU A 153 4.04 9.04 -20.44
N TYR A 154 4.71 9.78 -19.55
CA TYR A 154 5.18 11.14 -19.81
C TYR A 154 6.10 11.22 -21.04
N LEU A 155 7.08 10.32 -21.13
CA LEU A 155 8.02 10.30 -22.25
C LEU A 155 7.31 9.95 -23.56
N ALA A 156 6.34 9.03 -23.53
CA ALA A 156 5.56 8.66 -24.70
C ALA A 156 4.65 9.79 -25.20
N THR A 157 4.07 10.60 -24.30
CA THR A 157 3.14 11.68 -24.68
C THR A 157 3.85 13.00 -25.01
N VAL A 158 4.78 13.43 -24.16
CA VAL A 158 5.42 14.75 -24.29
C VAL A 158 6.62 14.71 -25.23
N ARG A 159 7.34 13.59 -25.31
CA ARG A 159 8.55 13.42 -26.15
C ARG A 159 8.54 12.11 -26.96
N PRO A 160 7.56 11.89 -27.84
CA PRO A 160 7.37 10.63 -28.56
C PRO A 160 8.58 10.22 -29.41
N ILE A 161 9.27 11.18 -30.03
CA ILE A 161 10.47 10.92 -30.86
C ILE A 161 11.62 10.37 -30.00
N PHE A 162 11.86 10.96 -28.83
CA PHE A 162 12.88 10.48 -27.91
C PHE A 162 12.55 9.08 -27.37
N TYR A 163 11.28 8.88 -27.00
CA TYR A 163 10.78 7.59 -26.51
C TYR A 163 10.95 6.45 -27.53
N SER A 164 10.65 6.70 -28.80
CA SER A 164 10.76 5.69 -29.85
C SER A 164 12.21 5.34 -30.17
N LEU A 165 13.08 6.36 -30.29
CA LEU A 165 14.46 6.19 -30.80
C LEU A 165 15.50 5.83 -29.72
N ARG A 166 15.36 6.33 -28.48
CA ARG A 166 16.41 6.20 -27.45
C ARG A 166 16.12 5.12 -26.41
N ILE A 167 14.85 4.85 -26.13
CA ILE A 167 14.47 3.92 -25.05
C ILE A 167 14.24 2.54 -25.64
N SER A 168 15.15 1.60 -25.36
CA SER A 168 14.99 0.20 -25.77
C SER A 168 14.18 -0.60 -24.74
N VAL A 169 13.53 -1.69 -25.17
CA VAL A 169 12.86 -2.61 -24.25
C VAL A 169 13.85 -3.22 -23.24
N ARG A 170 15.10 -3.48 -23.67
CA ARG A 170 16.16 -4.00 -22.80
C ARG A 170 16.46 -3.06 -21.63
N THR A 171 16.53 -1.75 -21.90
CA THR A 171 16.74 -0.73 -20.86
C THR A 171 15.60 -0.78 -19.83
N VAL A 172 14.35 -0.92 -20.27
CA VAL A 172 13.19 -1.03 -19.38
C VAL A 172 13.27 -2.29 -18.52
N TYR A 173 13.67 -3.43 -19.08
CA TYR A 173 13.89 -4.66 -18.29
C TYR A 173 15.02 -4.51 -17.26
N PHE A 174 16.13 -3.85 -17.62
CA PHE A 174 17.21 -3.59 -16.66
C PHE A 174 16.73 -2.72 -15.49
N LEU A 175 15.90 -1.70 -15.75
CA LEU A 175 15.31 -0.87 -14.71
C LEU A 175 14.36 -1.67 -13.81
N ALA A 176 13.51 -2.53 -14.40
CA ALA A 176 12.61 -3.40 -13.65
C ALA A 176 13.38 -4.41 -12.79
N ALA A 177 14.43 -5.05 -13.32
CA ALA A 177 15.27 -5.98 -12.57
C ALA A 177 16.02 -5.28 -11.44
N GLY A 178 16.55 -4.07 -11.68
CA GLY A 178 17.18 -3.26 -10.65
C GLY A 178 16.22 -2.92 -9.51
N ASN A 179 14.96 -2.58 -9.84
CA ASN A 179 13.92 -2.32 -8.84
C ASN A 179 13.73 -3.54 -7.93
N ILE A 180 13.55 -4.74 -8.51
CA ILE A 180 13.36 -5.98 -7.75
C ILE A 180 14.55 -6.25 -6.81
N ILE A 181 15.78 -6.12 -7.30
CA ILE A 181 16.99 -6.35 -6.48
C ILE A 181 17.04 -5.38 -5.29
N GLY A 182 16.72 -4.11 -5.53
CA GLY A 182 16.64 -3.11 -4.46
C GLY A 182 15.55 -3.43 -3.43
N SER A 183 14.37 -3.86 -3.91
CA SER A 183 13.25 -4.25 -3.06
C SER A 183 13.58 -5.46 -2.19
N ILE A 184 14.30 -6.46 -2.71
CA ILE A 184 14.76 -7.62 -1.94
C ILE A 184 15.65 -7.20 -0.77
N LEU A 185 16.60 -6.30 -1.00
CA LEU A 185 17.54 -5.87 0.05
C LEU A 185 16.82 -5.14 1.20
N LEU A 186 15.86 -4.28 0.87
CA LEU A 186 15.08 -3.55 1.85
C LEU A 186 14.14 -4.48 2.62
N SER A 187 13.39 -5.30 1.90
CA SER A 187 12.49 -6.32 2.46
C SER A 187 13.22 -7.28 3.40
N ALA A 188 14.39 -7.78 3.02
CA ALA A 188 15.26 -8.60 3.87
C ALA A 188 15.55 -7.95 5.21
N THR A 189 15.80 -6.65 5.20
CA THR A 189 16.14 -5.93 6.41
C THR A 189 14.91 -5.73 7.28
N THR A 190 13.77 -5.32 6.72
CA THR A 190 12.55 -5.02 7.48
C THR A 190 11.85 -6.26 8.01
N ALA A 191 11.76 -7.33 7.21
CA ALA A 191 11.07 -8.55 7.59
C ALA A 191 11.75 -9.30 8.75
N VAL A 192 13.10 -9.25 8.86
CA VAL A 192 13.82 -9.83 10.01
C VAL A 192 13.33 -9.19 11.31
N PHE A 193 13.21 -7.87 11.32
CA PHE A 193 12.78 -7.16 12.51
C PHE A 193 11.29 -7.34 12.80
N GLN A 194 10.42 -7.34 11.77
CA GLN A 194 8.99 -7.61 11.95
C GLN A 194 8.73 -9.02 12.49
N ALA A 195 9.41 -10.03 11.96
CA ALA A 195 9.28 -11.41 12.43
C ALA A 195 9.78 -11.59 13.88
N ALA A 196 10.82 -10.84 14.28
CA ALA A 196 11.38 -10.90 15.63
C ALA A 196 10.46 -10.28 16.70
N VAL A 197 9.52 -9.42 16.29
CA VAL A 197 8.48 -8.88 17.19
C VAL A 197 7.35 -9.89 17.39
N GLN A 198 6.96 -10.65 16.35
CA GLN A 198 5.79 -11.53 16.41
C GLN A 198 6.05 -12.96 16.87
N SER A 199 7.29 -13.44 16.83
CA SER A 199 7.61 -14.82 17.21
C SER A 199 8.97 -14.93 17.88
N GLU A 200 9.11 -15.86 18.81
CA GLU A 200 10.38 -16.15 19.46
C GLU A 200 11.35 -16.80 18.45
N GLY A 201 12.33 -16.02 17.99
CA GLY A 201 13.33 -16.43 17.00
C GLY A 201 14.76 -16.52 17.54
N PRO A 202 15.76 -16.72 16.65
CA PRO A 202 17.19 -16.81 17.03
C PRO A 202 17.73 -15.52 17.66
N PHE A 203 17.02 -14.41 17.53
CA PHE A 203 17.28 -13.16 18.21
C PHE A 203 15.99 -12.75 18.95
N LYS A 204 16.03 -12.73 20.30
CA LYS A 204 14.96 -12.11 21.09
C LYS A 204 15.16 -10.61 21.03
N CYS A 205 14.19 -9.92 20.43
CA CYS A 205 14.20 -8.48 20.39
C CYS A 205 13.01 -7.96 21.18
N ASP A 206 13.31 -7.35 22.32
CA ASP A 206 12.29 -6.69 23.11
C ASP A 206 11.77 -5.45 22.36
N VAL A 207 10.48 -5.14 22.49
CA VAL A 207 9.85 -4.02 21.77
C VAL A 207 10.60 -2.71 22.08
N GLU A 208 11.18 -2.57 23.28
CA GLU A 208 11.99 -1.41 23.67
C GLU A 208 13.29 -1.23 22.86
N HIS A 209 13.86 -2.29 22.27
CA HIS A 209 15.12 -2.24 21.53
C HIS A 209 14.94 -2.40 20.02
N CYS A 210 14.00 -3.25 19.58
CA CYS A 210 13.73 -3.41 18.15
C CYS A 210 12.80 -2.35 17.57
N GLN A 211 11.75 -1.95 18.28
CA GLN A 211 10.84 -0.92 17.79
C GLN A 211 11.56 0.39 17.47
N PRO A 212 12.55 0.89 18.25
CA PRO A 212 13.33 2.05 17.85
C PRO A 212 14.23 1.81 16.64
N ILE A 213 14.75 0.60 16.39
CA ILE A 213 15.56 0.30 15.18
C ILE A 213 14.66 0.20 13.94
N ILE A 214 13.53 -0.50 14.06
CA ILE A 214 12.45 -0.51 13.06
C ILE A 214 12.00 0.92 12.81
N ASN A 215 11.75 1.73 13.85
CA ASN A 215 11.37 3.14 13.72
C ASN A 215 12.50 4.02 13.19
N ILE A 216 13.78 3.71 13.42
CA ILE A 216 14.91 4.44 12.82
C ILE A 216 15.01 4.14 11.31
N VAL A 217 14.73 2.91 10.89
CA VAL A 217 14.65 2.49 9.48
C VAL A 217 13.33 2.99 8.83
N MET A 218 12.22 2.96 9.56
CA MET A 218 10.85 3.27 9.13
C MET A 218 10.53 4.76 9.23
N CYS A 219 10.64 5.44 10.37
CA CYS A 219 10.55 6.91 10.53
C CYS A 219 10.70 7.35 12.01
N LYS A 220 11.87 7.87 12.45
CA LYS A 220 12.01 9.11 13.24
C LYS A 220 13.40 9.37 13.81
N LYS A 221 13.78 10.64 13.68
CA LYS A 221 14.76 11.36 14.49
C LYS A 221 14.31 11.34 15.96
N THR A 222 15.07 10.67 16.82
CA THR A 222 14.92 10.81 18.28
C THR A 222 15.35 12.21 18.67
N HIS A 223 14.42 13.04 19.15
CA HIS A 223 14.77 14.31 19.81
C HIS A 223 15.34 14.00 21.21
N LYS A 224 16.50 13.34 21.27
CA LYS A 224 17.32 13.30 22.48
C LYS A 224 18.22 14.53 22.44
N LYS A 225 17.89 15.47 23.32
CA LYS A 225 18.62 16.69 23.66
C LYS A 225 20.10 16.40 23.91
N TYR A 226 20.92 16.30 22.87
CA TYR A 226 22.38 16.41 22.93
C TYR A 226 22.93 17.05 21.66
N LYS A 227 23.58 18.18 21.89
CA LYS A 227 24.32 19.02 20.96
C LYS A 227 25.55 18.24 20.49
N ASN A 228 25.53 17.65 19.29
CA ASN A 228 26.72 17.61 18.43
C ASN A 228 26.40 17.28 16.97
N LYS A 229 27.12 17.99 16.13
CA LYS A 229 26.89 18.27 14.72
C LYS A 229 27.70 17.30 13.86
N GLN A 230 27.07 16.27 13.28
CA GLN A 230 27.52 15.68 12.01
C GLN A 230 26.42 14.80 11.38
N ASN A 231 25.87 15.28 10.26
CA ASN A 231 25.07 14.58 9.24
C ASN A 231 23.61 14.18 9.60
N GLU A 232 22.76 15.19 9.82
CA GLU A 232 21.30 15.09 9.77
C GLU A 232 20.75 14.97 8.34
N ILE A 233 20.91 13.80 7.70
CA ILE A 233 20.10 13.42 6.52
C ILE A 233 19.63 11.98 6.71
N LEU A 234 18.71 11.77 7.66
CA LEU A 234 17.85 10.59 7.71
C LEU A 234 16.40 11.08 7.71
N VAL A 235 15.98 11.57 6.54
CA VAL A 235 14.56 11.63 6.21
C VAL A 235 14.17 10.17 5.93
N SER A 236 13.19 9.67 6.69
CA SER A 236 12.62 8.33 6.69
C SER A 236 12.55 7.65 5.31
N ILE A 237 12.99 6.39 5.22
CA ILE A 237 12.95 5.58 3.97
C ILE A 237 11.51 5.48 3.46
N ILE A 238 10.53 5.36 4.36
CA ILE A 238 9.10 5.24 4.04
C ILE A 238 8.50 6.58 3.61
N ALA A 239 8.78 7.66 4.35
CA ALA A 239 8.32 8.99 3.95
C ALA A 239 8.88 9.38 2.57
N ILE A 240 10.15 9.08 2.31
CA ILE A 240 10.77 9.30 0.99
C ILE A 240 10.11 8.40 -0.08
N SER A 241 9.78 7.14 0.24
CA SER A 241 9.17 6.22 -0.72
C SER A 241 7.75 6.61 -1.12
N PHE A 242 7.01 7.38 -0.31
CA PHE A 242 5.69 7.90 -0.70
C PHE A 242 5.75 9.30 -1.33
N ILE A 243 6.62 10.18 -0.85
CA ILE A 243 6.74 11.56 -1.37
C ILE A 243 7.16 11.56 -2.84
N ILE A 244 8.09 10.68 -3.24
CA ILE A 244 8.62 10.66 -4.61
C ILE A 244 7.57 10.23 -5.64
N PRO A 245 6.81 9.13 -5.44
CA PRO A 245 5.67 8.80 -6.29
C PRO A 245 4.66 9.93 -6.36
N ILE A 246 4.29 10.54 -5.23
CA ILE A 246 3.30 11.63 -5.19
C ILE A 246 3.79 12.82 -6.03
N ILE A 247 5.02 13.29 -5.83
CA ILE A 247 5.59 14.39 -6.61
C ILE A 247 5.67 14.03 -8.09
N THR A 248 6.13 12.83 -8.44
CA THR A 248 6.33 12.43 -9.83
C THR A 248 5.00 12.28 -10.56
N LEU A 249 4.02 11.61 -9.94
CA LEU A 249 2.67 11.46 -10.49
C LEU A 249 1.99 12.82 -10.64
N SER A 250 2.10 13.71 -9.64
CA SER A 250 1.56 15.06 -9.72
C SER A 250 2.20 15.86 -10.86
N PHE A 251 3.53 15.80 -11.01
CA PHE A 251 4.24 16.46 -12.09
C PHE A 251 3.80 15.96 -13.47
N VAL A 252 3.68 14.63 -13.65
CA VAL A 252 3.22 14.04 -14.90
C VAL A 252 1.77 14.43 -15.20
N LEU A 253 0.89 14.40 -14.21
CA LEU A 253 -0.51 14.78 -14.35
C LEU A 253 -0.69 16.25 -14.78
N VAL A 254 0.01 17.16 -14.09
CA VAL A 254 0.01 18.59 -14.43
C VAL A 254 0.56 18.82 -15.82
N THR A 255 1.66 18.16 -16.19
CA THR A 255 2.25 18.35 -17.52
C THR A 255 1.34 17.83 -18.63
N LEU A 256 0.65 16.70 -18.39
CA LEU A 256 -0.39 16.21 -19.29
C LEU A 256 -1.49 17.28 -19.42
N TYR A 257 -2.07 17.76 -18.31
CA TYR A 257 -3.12 18.78 -18.35
C TYR A 257 -2.71 20.02 -19.16
N CYS A 258 -1.51 20.54 -18.95
CA CYS A 258 -0.98 21.67 -19.73
C CYS A 258 -0.82 21.35 -21.22
N TYR A 259 -0.41 20.12 -21.57
CA TYR A 259 -0.27 19.69 -22.96
C TYR A 259 -1.63 19.63 -23.68
N LYS A 260 -2.68 19.12 -23.03
CA LYS A 260 -4.05 19.08 -23.60
C LYS A 260 -4.55 20.48 -23.92
N ASN A 261 -4.52 21.39 -22.94
CA ASN A 261 -4.99 22.77 -23.13
C ASN A 261 -4.24 23.47 -24.27
N ARG A 262 -2.92 23.22 -24.40
CA ARG A 262 -2.14 23.75 -25.50
C ARG A 262 -2.52 23.14 -26.85
N ALA A 263 -2.72 21.83 -26.91
CA ALA A 263 -3.02 21.14 -28.16
C ALA A 263 -4.45 21.42 -28.68
N GLU A 264 -5.41 21.66 -27.77
CA GLU A 264 -6.75 22.18 -28.07
C GLU A 264 -6.69 23.60 -28.62
N SER A 265 -5.86 24.47 -28.02
CA SER A 265 -5.67 25.84 -28.52
C SER A 265 -5.09 25.90 -29.95
N ILE A 266 -4.42 24.84 -30.40
CA ILE A 266 -3.81 24.70 -31.73
C ILE A 266 -4.76 23.98 -32.73
N GLY A 267 -5.91 23.47 -32.27
CA GLY A 267 -6.89 22.79 -33.13
C GLY A 267 -6.46 21.40 -33.64
N SER A 268 -5.50 20.75 -32.97
CA SER A 268 -4.86 19.52 -33.44
C SER A 268 -5.43 18.19 -32.87
N PHE A 269 -6.50 18.26 -32.06
CA PHE A 269 -7.01 17.11 -31.30
C PHE A 269 -8.34 16.58 -31.83
N THR A 270 -8.32 15.55 -32.69
CA THR A 270 -9.56 14.89 -33.14
C THR A 270 -9.53 13.35 -33.14
N ALA A 271 -8.38 12.69 -32.94
CA ALA A 271 -8.31 11.22 -33.05
C ALA A 271 -7.94 10.44 -31.76
N ASP A 272 -7.25 11.05 -30.78
CA ASP A 272 -6.70 10.33 -29.60
C ASP A 272 -7.25 10.78 -28.23
N ALA A 273 -8.32 11.59 -28.21
CA ALA A 273 -8.88 12.18 -26.99
C ALA A 273 -9.29 11.13 -25.94
N SER A 274 -9.88 10.00 -26.36
CA SER A 274 -10.36 8.97 -25.45
C SER A 274 -9.24 8.19 -24.76
N ALA A 275 -8.19 7.79 -25.49
CA ALA A 275 -7.04 7.10 -24.92
C ALA A 275 -6.25 8.02 -23.96
N TYR A 276 -6.20 9.31 -24.30
CA TYR A 276 -5.56 10.33 -23.50
C TYR A 276 -6.32 10.60 -22.19
N ASP A 277 -7.64 10.84 -22.26
CA ASP A 277 -8.46 11.08 -21.08
C ASP A 277 -8.48 9.85 -20.16
N SER A 278 -8.51 8.64 -20.74
CA SER A 278 -8.44 7.39 -19.98
C SER A 278 -7.11 7.23 -19.23
N ALA A 279 -5.98 7.56 -19.88
CA ALA A 279 -4.66 7.52 -19.23
C ALA A 279 -4.53 8.55 -18.09
N ARG A 280 -5.12 9.74 -18.25
CA ARG A 280 -5.17 10.79 -17.23
C ARG A 280 -6.01 10.37 -16.03
N THR A 281 -7.20 9.84 -16.25
CA THR A 281 -8.10 9.35 -15.19
C THR A 281 -7.44 8.25 -14.38
N ARG A 282 -6.78 7.28 -15.05
CA ARG A 282 -6.01 6.23 -14.36
C ARG A 282 -4.88 6.80 -13.49
N LEU A 283 -4.16 7.80 -13.99
CA LEU A 283 -3.05 8.42 -13.26
C LEU A 283 -3.53 9.27 -12.08
N ALA A 284 -4.67 9.96 -12.22
CA ALA A 284 -5.32 10.68 -11.14
C ALA A 284 -5.82 9.76 -10.03
N TRP A 285 -6.48 8.65 -10.37
CA TRP A 285 -6.87 7.62 -9.40
C TRP A 285 -5.67 7.02 -8.68
N THR A 286 -4.60 6.71 -9.42
CA THR A 286 -3.35 6.24 -8.81
C THR A 286 -2.80 7.26 -7.81
N LEU A 287 -2.73 8.55 -8.18
CA LEU A 287 -2.26 9.61 -7.28
C LEU A 287 -3.15 9.74 -6.03
N PHE A 288 -4.46 9.67 -6.19
CA PHE A 288 -5.42 9.71 -5.08
C PHE A 288 -5.20 8.54 -4.11
N THR A 289 -5.14 7.32 -4.62
CA THR A 289 -4.90 6.11 -3.83
C THR A 289 -3.57 6.18 -3.07
N PHE A 290 -2.49 6.61 -3.73
CA PHE A 290 -1.18 6.79 -3.10
C PHE A 290 -1.17 7.84 -2.00
N THR A 291 -1.90 8.94 -2.20
CA THR A 291 -2.03 9.99 -1.19
C THR A 291 -2.79 9.45 0.03
N LEU A 292 -3.89 8.73 -0.19
CA LEU A 292 -4.69 8.11 0.86
C LEU A 292 -3.88 7.10 1.68
N ILE A 293 -3.14 6.20 1.00
CA ILE A 293 -2.24 5.24 1.67
C ILE A 293 -1.19 6.01 2.49
N SER A 294 -0.52 7.00 1.90
CA SER A 294 0.55 7.73 2.60
C SER A 294 0.06 8.43 3.87
N LEU A 295 -1.17 8.97 3.84
CA LEU A 295 -1.82 9.55 5.02
C LEU A 295 -2.16 8.47 6.05
N SER A 296 -2.70 7.33 5.59
CA SER A 296 -3.04 6.21 6.44
C SER A 296 -1.84 5.55 7.12
N GLU A 297 -0.62 5.70 6.58
CA GLU A 297 0.60 5.21 7.25
C GLU A 297 1.25 6.30 8.12
N ALA A 298 1.32 7.54 7.64
CA ALA A 298 2.01 8.61 8.35
C ALA A 298 1.31 9.01 9.66
N ILE A 299 -0.03 8.96 9.69
CA ILE A 299 -0.82 9.37 10.85
C ILE A 299 -0.64 8.38 12.02
N PRO A 300 -0.97 7.07 11.90
CA PRO A 300 -0.73 6.10 12.98
C PRO A 300 0.72 6.07 13.46
N ALA A 301 1.69 6.10 12.52
CA ALA A 301 3.11 6.15 12.88
C ALA A 301 3.47 7.39 13.71
N SER A 302 2.78 8.52 13.52
CA SER A 302 3.00 9.72 14.33
C SER A 302 2.47 9.59 15.76
N TYR A 303 1.34 8.88 15.95
CA TYR A 303 0.69 8.65 17.25
C TYR A 303 1.36 7.55 18.07
N MET A 304 1.89 6.50 17.44
CA MET A 304 2.61 5.43 18.13
C MET A 304 3.95 5.89 18.74
N VAL A 305 4.43 7.09 18.41
CA VAL A 305 5.68 7.62 18.95
C VAL A 305 5.46 8.12 20.38
N GLY A 306 5.70 7.23 21.33
CA GLY A 306 5.63 7.52 22.77
C GLY A 306 4.78 6.55 23.58
N ILE A 307 4.08 5.62 22.92
CA ILE A 307 3.28 4.57 23.57
C ILE A 307 4.12 3.30 23.64
N LYS A 308 4.20 2.67 24.83
CA LYS A 308 4.87 1.38 25.01
C LYS A 308 3.83 0.29 24.78
N VAL A 309 3.87 -0.35 23.62
CA VAL A 309 2.96 -1.46 23.28
C VAL A 309 3.73 -2.76 23.35
N ASP A 310 3.36 -3.66 24.25
CA ASP A 310 3.90 -5.03 24.25
C ASP A 310 3.15 -5.90 23.22
N GLY A 311 3.75 -7.00 22.77
CA GLY A 311 3.24 -7.80 21.64
C GLY A 311 1.85 -8.44 21.84
N SER A 312 1.27 -8.46 23.04
CA SER A 312 -0.10 -8.95 23.30
C SER A 312 -0.91 -7.96 24.12
N ILE A 313 -2.17 -7.69 23.73
CA ILE A 313 -3.06 -6.81 24.51
C ILE A 313 -3.33 -7.34 25.92
N THR A 314 -3.14 -8.65 26.13
CA THR A 314 -3.41 -9.34 27.40
C THR A 314 -2.28 -9.16 28.42
N THR A 315 -1.25 -8.36 28.12
CA THR A 315 -0.22 -8.02 29.10
C THR A 315 -0.69 -6.87 29.98
N CYS A 316 -0.22 -6.87 31.23
CA CYS A 316 -0.56 -5.79 32.17
C CYS A 316 -0.11 -4.41 31.68
N VAL A 317 1.00 -4.32 30.93
CA VAL A 317 1.52 -3.06 30.37
C VAL A 317 0.50 -2.44 29.40
N ASN A 318 -0.06 -3.25 28.50
CA ASN A 318 -1.07 -2.80 27.55
C ASN A 318 -2.42 -2.52 28.24
N PHE A 319 -2.79 -3.31 29.25
CA PHE A 319 -3.99 -3.06 30.05
C PHE A 319 -3.96 -1.70 30.75
N TYR A 320 -2.83 -1.31 31.34
CA TYR A 320 -2.71 -0.01 32.02
C TYR A 320 -2.72 1.20 31.08
N GLN A 321 -2.58 0.99 29.77
CA GLN A 321 -2.59 2.06 28.74
C GLN A 321 -3.74 1.88 27.74
N ALA A 322 -4.72 1.04 28.05
CA ALA A 322 -5.79 0.68 27.11
C ALA A 322 -6.60 1.89 26.61
N ASP A 323 -6.77 2.91 27.44
CA ASP A 323 -7.40 4.19 27.09
C ASP A 323 -6.67 4.94 25.96
N HIS A 324 -5.34 4.80 25.89
CA HIS A 324 -4.49 5.41 24.86
C HIS A 324 -4.30 4.52 23.61
N LEU A 325 -4.66 3.24 23.68
CA LEU A 325 -4.46 2.26 22.58
C LEU A 325 -5.60 2.20 21.57
N ILE A 326 -6.77 2.78 21.87
CA ILE A 326 -7.93 2.80 20.97
C ILE A 326 -7.63 3.55 19.66
N VAL A 327 -7.03 4.73 19.76
CA VAL A 327 -6.73 5.55 18.58
C VAL A 327 -5.71 4.85 17.67
N PRO A 328 -4.57 4.33 18.16
CA PRO A 328 -3.67 3.49 17.37
C PRO A 328 -4.35 2.28 16.72
N ALA A 329 -5.22 1.56 17.43
CA ALA A 329 -5.92 0.39 16.89
C ALA A 329 -6.84 0.76 15.71
N ILE A 330 -7.59 1.85 15.84
CA ILE A 330 -8.45 2.38 14.75
C ILE A 330 -7.60 2.78 13.55
N MET A 331 -6.48 3.48 13.78
CA MET A 331 -5.62 3.97 12.71
C MET A 331 -4.90 2.83 11.98
N ASN A 332 -4.43 1.80 12.69
CA ASN A 332 -3.86 0.60 12.09
C ASN A 332 -4.89 -0.15 11.24
N SER A 333 -6.13 -0.28 11.75
CA SER A 333 -7.23 -0.87 10.99
C SER A 333 -7.52 -0.09 9.71
N PHE A 334 -7.50 1.25 9.78
CA PHE A 334 -7.70 2.10 8.60
C PHE A 334 -6.58 1.93 7.56
N GLN A 335 -5.34 1.73 7.99
CA GLN A 335 -4.22 1.41 7.10
C GLN A 335 -4.45 0.09 6.35
N GLY A 336 -4.84 -0.98 7.05
CA GLY A 336 -5.17 -2.27 6.43
C GLY A 336 -6.31 -2.16 5.40
N LEU A 337 -7.35 -1.39 5.73
CA LEU A 337 -8.46 -1.10 4.81
C LEU A 337 -8.02 -0.30 3.59
N ALA A 338 -7.22 0.76 3.78
CA ALA A 338 -6.69 1.59 2.70
C ALA A 338 -5.89 0.76 1.68
N TRP A 339 -5.02 -0.12 2.16
CA TRP A 339 -4.25 -1.04 1.31
C TRP A 339 -5.16 -2.04 0.58
N SER A 340 -6.14 -2.62 1.27
CA SER A 340 -7.08 -3.55 0.66
C SER A 340 -7.86 -2.89 -0.48
N ILE A 341 -8.35 -1.66 -0.28
CA ILE A 341 -9.05 -0.88 -1.32
C ILE A 341 -8.10 -0.55 -2.47
N ALA A 342 -6.86 -0.15 -2.19
CA ALA A 342 -5.88 0.16 -3.23
C ALA A 342 -5.59 -1.03 -4.15
N LEU A 343 -5.47 -2.23 -3.58
CA LEU A 343 -5.25 -3.48 -4.32
C LEU A 343 -6.46 -3.89 -5.18
N ILE A 344 -7.66 -3.42 -4.86
CA ILE A 344 -8.88 -3.60 -5.67
C ILE A 344 -8.95 -2.56 -6.79
N VAL A 345 -8.71 -1.29 -6.47
CA VAL A 345 -8.86 -0.16 -7.41
C VAL A 345 -7.86 -0.25 -8.56
N ASP A 346 -6.61 -0.65 -8.30
CA ASP A 346 -5.57 -0.69 -9.35
C ASP A 346 -5.90 -1.63 -10.55
N PRO A 347 -6.25 -2.92 -10.36
CA PRO A 347 -6.65 -3.78 -11.46
C PRO A 347 -7.97 -3.35 -12.10
N LEU A 348 -8.93 -2.79 -11.34
CA LEU A 348 -10.17 -2.26 -11.89
C LEU A 348 -9.92 -1.07 -12.82
N CYS A 349 -9.08 -0.13 -12.42
CA CYS A 349 -8.66 0.96 -13.29
C CYS A 349 -7.93 0.43 -14.54
N GLY A 350 -7.16 -0.65 -14.41
CA GLY A 350 -6.56 -1.34 -15.55
C GLY A 350 -7.59 -1.94 -16.52
N LEU A 351 -8.63 -2.59 -16.02
CA LEU A 351 -9.67 -3.21 -16.85
C LEU A 351 -10.60 -2.18 -17.51
N LEU A 352 -10.98 -1.12 -16.79
CA LEU A 352 -11.94 -0.12 -17.25
C LEU A 352 -11.30 0.94 -18.15
N PHE A 353 -10.08 1.40 -17.83
CA PHE A 353 -9.46 2.55 -18.49
C PHE A 353 -8.32 2.18 -19.44
N ASP A 354 -7.91 0.91 -19.55
CA ASP A 354 -6.98 0.51 -20.62
C ASP A 354 -7.77 0.04 -21.85
N PRO A 355 -7.80 0.81 -22.96
CA PRO A 355 -8.63 0.48 -24.12
C PRO A 355 -8.23 -0.84 -24.80
N ARG A 356 -7.00 -1.35 -24.58
CA ARG A 356 -6.57 -2.64 -25.15
C ARG A 356 -7.02 -3.81 -24.30
N ILE A 357 -7.05 -3.64 -22.98
CA ILE A 357 -7.49 -4.66 -22.03
C ILE A 357 -9.02 -4.67 -21.97
N GLN A 358 -9.65 -3.49 -21.92
CA GLN A 358 -11.11 -3.32 -21.92
C GLN A 358 -11.77 -4.06 -23.08
N LYS A 359 -11.21 -3.97 -24.30
CA LYS A 359 -11.73 -4.71 -25.47
C LYS A 359 -11.76 -6.22 -25.26
N VAL A 360 -10.74 -6.78 -24.61
CA VAL A 360 -10.66 -8.22 -24.32
C VAL A 360 -11.59 -8.57 -23.17
N TRP A 361 -11.71 -7.70 -22.19
CA TRP A 361 -12.60 -7.87 -21.04
C TRP A 361 -14.08 -7.90 -21.45
N VAL A 362 -14.51 -6.94 -22.27
CA VAL A 362 -15.88 -6.89 -22.85
C VAL A 362 -16.17 -8.09 -23.75
N GLN A 363 -15.16 -8.73 -24.33
CA GLN A 363 -15.34 -9.97 -25.10
C GLN A 363 -15.52 -11.20 -24.19
N HIS A 364 -14.93 -11.20 -22.99
CA HIS A 364 -15.08 -12.30 -22.02
C HIS A 364 -16.37 -12.19 -21.21
N ILE A 365 -16.80 -10.98 -20.86
CA ILE A 365 -18.08 -10.76 -20.18
C ILE A 365 -19.16 -10.58 -21.24
N ASN A 366 -20.06 -11.56 -21.30
CA ASN A 366 -21.20 -11.67 -22.22
C ASN A 366 -21.71 -10.28 -22.68
N PRO A 367 -21.75 -9.97 -24.00
CA PRO A 367 -22.08 -8.63 -24.51
C PRO A 367 -23.44 -8.08 -24.04
N ASN A 368 -24.34 -8.95 -23.58
CA ASN A 368 -25.67 -8.58 -23.08
C ASN A 368 -25.69 -8.12 -21.61
N LEU A 369 -24.63 -8.33 -20.81
CA LEU A 369 -24.58 -7.93 -19.39
C LEU A 369 -23.83 -6.60 -19.18
N VAL A 370 -22.90 -6.26 -20.07
CA VAL A 370 -22.01 -5.10 -19.94
C VAL A 370 -22.65 -3.82 -20.50
N SER A 371 -23.51 -3.93 -21.52
CA SER A 371 -24.21 -2.78 -22.10
C SER A 371 -24.96 -1.99 -21.03
N ASP A 372 -25.76 -2.65 -20.19
CA ASP A 372 -26.72 -1.93 -19.36
C ASP A 372 -26.13 -1.45 -18.04
N SER A 373 -25.25 -2.22 -17.41
CA SER A 373 -24.63 -1.84 -16.13
C SER A 373 -23.47 -0.85 -16.29
N LEU A 374 -22.66 -0.98 -17.36
CA LEU A 374 -21.52 -0.10 -17.55
C LEU A 374 -21.95 1.25 -18.12
N TYR A 375 -22.99 1.30 -18.96
CA TYR A 375 -23.57 2.56 -19.46
C TYR A 375 -24.23 3.34 -18.32
N LEU A 376 -24.87 2.66 -17.35
CA LEU A 376 -25.44 3.31 -16.16
C LEU A 376 -24.35 3.89 -15.24
N ILE A 377 -23.24 3.17 -15.03
CA ILE A 377 -22.11 3.67 -14.23
C ILE A 377 -21.35 4.79 -14.98
N PHE A 378 -21.22 4.71 -16.31
CA PHE A 378 -20.62 5.76 -17.12
C PHE A 378 -21.51 7.02 -17.18
N GLU A 379 -22.83 6.88 -17.30
CA GLU A 379 -23.80 7.98 -17.16
C GLU A 379 -23.67 8.61 -15.77
N LEU A 380 -23.69 7.82 -14.70
CA LEU A 380 -23.60 8.36 -13.33
C LEU A 380 -22.26 9.06 -13.04
N LEU A 381 -21.15 8.59 -13.62
CA LEU A 381 -19.83 9.20 -13.41
C LEU A 381 -19.54 10.40 -14.34
N LEU A 382 -20.16 10.47 -15.52
CA LEU A 382 -19.99 11.62 -16.44
C LEU A 382 -21.01 12.73 -16.22
N LYS A 383 -22.25 12.39 -15.84
CA LYS A 383 -23.33 13.37 -15.67
C LYS A 383 -23.14 14.23 -14.41
N ASN A 384 -22.49 13.71 -13.37
CA ASN A 384 -22.09 14.47 -12.18
C ASN A 384 -20.87 15.40 -12.40
N GLY A 385 -20.33 15.50 -13.62
CA GLY A 385 -19.22 16.39 -13.96
C GLY A 385 -19.61 17.63 -14.78
N THR A 386 -20.87 17.79 -15.17
CA THR A 386 -21.32 18.83 -16.11
C THR A 386 -22.60 19.58 -15.73
N GLU A 387 -23.18 19.34 -14.55
CA GLU A 387 -24.28 20.18 -14.03
C GLU A 387 -23.77 20.91 -12.79
N ASP A 388 -23.21 22.11 -13.00
CA ASP A 388 -23.27 23.28 -12.11
C ASP A 388 -22.32 24.38 -12.63
N ILE A 389 -22.58 24.91 -13.83
CA ILE A 389 -22.32 26.33 -14.18
C ILE A 389 -23.34 26.74 -15.25
N GLU A 390 -24.48 27.30 -14.80
CA GLU A 390 -25.19 28.34 -15.55
C GLU A 390 -25.37 29.56 -14.64
#